data_AF-Q5LUJ4-F1
#
_entry.id   AF-Q5LUJ4-F1
#
_cell.length_a   1.000
_cell.length_b   1.000
_cell.length_c   1.000
_cell.angle_alpha   90.00
_cell.angle_beta   90.00
_cell.angle_gamma   90.00
#
_symmetry.space_group_name_H-M   'P 1'
#
loop_
_entity.id
_entity.type
_entity.pdbx_description
1 polymer ?
#
loop_
_entity_poly.entity_id
_entity_poly.type
_entity_poly.pdbx_seq_one_letter_code
_entity_poly.pdbx_strand_id
1 'polypeptide(L)'
;MRKTTILMGASLLAIAAAAQTAQAQQACEIYQVAPGDNLLKLTQKVYGHIDFNVIYSANAAVIGHNPNIIKTGSKLLLPCADGSLPGTTAAEEKAPAVTTQAVVVNDTAEAADAAAVAQALAAAEASVEAQTALETQAALEAQALRDAEAAAQAEAAAQAEAAAQAEAAAQAEAAAQAEAAAQAKVTAEAEIAPEAPVAVTPLVPADPEPMVLITGNDFPPFTGENLPGRGLFTQLIETAALRADPDTEVSVTFVNDWESHLETLLPAMAFEGSFPWLKPDCEEYQLLSGGDRFRCDTYRFSDPFFEVVDGFFATSGSPFVATFDYDDLKGSRICRPEGYSMAHLDTAGLTSETVNFYRPVQVAECFTALAAGAVDVVALDTLVASDTLATMGLAGQILENPNLGEVKTLHAIVHKDHPRAEETLGLLNSGLKEMSASGEWYAIISKALQREIRPLTN
;
A
#
# COMPACT_ATOMS: atom_id res chain seq x y z
N MET A 1 62.42 21.59 48.53
CA MET A 1 61.21 21.49 47.69
C MET A 1 61.51 22.05 46.30
N ARG A 2 61.88 21.19 45.34
CA ARG A 2 62.00 21.56 43.91
C ARG A 2 61.23 20.49 43.13
N LYS A 3 60.17 20.94 42.47
CA LYS A 3 59.17 20.13 41.78
C LYS A 3 59.76 19.49 40.52
N THR A 4 59.51 18.20 40.39
CA THR A 4 59.83 17.33 39.26
C THR A 4 58.92 17.67 38.08
N THR A 5 59.50 18.05 36.94
CA THR A 5 58.81 18.24 35.65
C THR A 5 58.87 16.92 34.88
N ILE A 6 57.72 16.30 34.63
CA ILE A 6 57.60 15.06 33.84
C ILE A 6 57.29 15.43 32.39
N LEU A 7 58.08 14.88 31.47
CA LEU A 7 57.96 14.97 30.01
C LEU A 7 56.62 14.42 29.52
N MET A 8 55.89 15.23 28.73
CA MET A 8 54.84 14.75 27.81
C MET A 8 55.51 14.27 26.51
N GLY A 9 55.38 12.98 26.21
CA GLY A 9 55.71 12.39 24.91
C GLY A 9 54.52 12.54 23.96
N ALA A 10 54.70 13.26 22.86
CA ALA A 10 53.73 13.41 21.79
C ALA A 10 53.90 12.26 20.78
N SER A 11 52.94 11.34 20.73
CA SER A 11 52.80 10.38 19.63
C SER A 11 51.85 10.98 18.57
N LEU A 12 52.42 11.48 17.48
CA LEU A 12 51.68 11.82 16.26
C LEU A 12 51.27 10.54 15.54
N LEU A 13 49.98 10.21 15.59
CA LEU A 13 49.37 9.24 14.69
C LEU A 13 48.88 9.99 13.45
N ALA A 14 49.62 9.88 12.34
CA ALA A 14 49.24 10.45 11.05
C ALA A 14 48.10 9.61 10.44
N ILE A 15 46.88 10.14 10.44
CA ILE A 15 45.75 9.59 9.70
C ILE A 15 45.86 10.10 8.26
N ALA A 16 46.20 9.20 7.34
CA ALA A 16 46.13 9.47 5.91
C ALA A 16 44.65 9.57 5.50
N ALA A 17 44.16 10.79 5.26
CA ALA A 17 42.88 11.01 4.62
C ALA A 17 43.00 10.60 3.13
N ALA A 18 42.46 9.44 2.79
CA ALA A 18 42.20 9.10 1.40
C ALA A 18 41.06 10.00 0.91
N ALA A 19 41.41 11.03 0.14
CA ALA A 19 40.43 11.83 -0.60
C ALA A 19 39.78 10.92 -1.65
N GLN A 20 38.57 10.44 -1.37
CA GLN A 20 37.71 9.85 -2.38
C GLN A 20 37.27 10.99 -3.30
N THR A 21 37.85 11.03 -4.50
CA THR A 21 37.36 11.90 -5.56
C THR A 21 35.92 11.50 -5.89
N ALA A 22 34.96 12.36 -5.59
CA ALA A 22 33.60 12.22 -6.06
C ALA A 22 33.61 12.37 -7.59
N GLN A 23 33.64 11.24 -8.31
CA GLN A 23 33.38 11.25 -9.74
C GLN A 23 31.91 11.60 -9.96
N ALA A 24 31.65 12.59 -10.80
CA ALA A 24 30.31 12.88 -11.26
C ALA A 24 29.80 11.66 -12.04
N GLN A 25 28.61 11.15 -11.68
CA GLN A 25 27.95 10.05 -12.37
C GLN A 25 27.72 10.43 -13.84
N GLN A 26 28.11 9.59 -14.78
CA GLN A 26 28.03 9.86 -16.23
C GLN A 26 27.27 8.74 -16.93
N ALA A 27 26.64 9.05 -18.07
CA ALA A 27 26.04 8.02 -18.92
C ALA A 27 27.12 7.03 -19.41
N CYS A 28 26.71 5.86 -19.90
CA CYS A 28 27.62 4.86 -20.50
C CYS A 28 28.59 4.18 -19.50
N GLU A 29 28.15 3.91 -18.27
CA GLU A 29 28.96 3.22 -17.26
C GLU A 29 28.17 2.17 -16.47
N ILE A 30 28.89 1.28 -15.76
CA ILE A 30 28.27 0.35 -14.81
C ILE A 30 28.26 1.03 -13.44
N TYR A 31 27.08 1.41 -12.95
CA TYR A 31 26.90 2.06 -11.67
C TYR A 31 26.63 1.06 -10.54
N GLN A 32 27.18 1.31 -9.36
CA GLN A 32 26.83 0.57 -8.15
C GLN A 32 25.88 1.40 -7.28
N VAL A 33 24.68 0.88 -7.03
CA VAL A 33 23.62 1.56 -6.28
C VAL A 33 24.09 1.89 -4.85
N ALA A 34 24.03 3.16 -4.47
CA ALA A 34 24.33 3.64 -3.14
C ALA A 34 23.07 3.71 -2.26
N PRO A 35 23.22 3.72 -0.92
CA PRO A 35 22.08 3.92 -0.02
C PRO A 35 21.35 5.24 -0.32
N GLY A 36 20.03 5.20 -0.49
CA GLY A 36 19.19 6.36 -0.74
C GLY A 36 19.00 6.73 -2.22
N ASP A 37 19.63 5.99 -3.14
CA ASP A 37 19.36 6.10 -4.57
C ASP A 37 17.98 5.55 -4.93
N ASN A 38 17.38 6.14 -5.96
CA ASN A 38 16.25 5.56 -6.69
C ASN A 38 16.43 5.87 -8.19
N LEU A 39 15.69 5.16 -9.05
CA LEU A 39 15.87 5.33 -10.49
C LEU A 39 15.55 6.74 -10.97
N LEU A 40 14.56 7.41 -10.38
CA LEU A 40 14.19 8.80 -10.71
C LEU A 40 15.34 9.78 -10.44
N LYS A 41 15.92 9.75 -9.24
CA LYS A 41 17.06 10.59 -8.84
C LYS A 41 18.30 10.28 -9.68
N LEU A 42 18.55 9.00 -9.95
CA LEU A 42 19.69 8.56 -10.74
C LEU A 42 19.55 9.02 -12.19
N THR A 43 18.35 8.90 -12.77
CA THR A 43 18.05 9.37 -14.13
C THR A 43 18.16 10.89 -14.22
N GLN A 44 17.60 11.63 -13.27
CA GLN A 44 17.67 13.08 -13.23
C GLN A 44 19.12 13.57 -13.12
N LYS A 45 19.95 12.85 -12.36
CA LYS A 45 21.36 13.16 -12.17
C LYS A 45 22.21 12.87 -13.42
N VAL A 46 21.92 11.78 -14.14
CA VAL A 46 22.75 11.28 -15.26
C VAL A 46 22.30 11.84 -16.61
N TYR A 47 20.99 11.90 -16.87
CA TYR A 47 20.42 12.30 -18.16
C TYR A 47 19.67 13.65 -18.11
N GLY A 48 19.49 14.22 -16.92
CA GLY A 48 18.82 15.52 -16.76
C GLY A 48 17.30 15.47 -16.82
N HIS A 49 16.68 14.29 -16.83
CA HIS A 49 15.24 14.08 -16.84
C HIS A 49 14.80 12.97 -15.87
N ILE A 50 13.52 12.92 -15.54
CA ILE A 50 12.94 11.95 -14.59
C ILE A 50 12.44 10.65 -15.22
N ASP A 51 12.46 10.51 -16.54
CA ASP A 51 12.02 9.26 -17.20
C ASP A 51 12.97 8.09 -16.88
N PHE A 52 12.63 7.34 -15.83
CA PHE A 52 13.43 6.24 -15.31
C PHE A 52 13.47 5.01 -16.23
N ASN A 53 12.61 4.96 -17.26
CA ASN A 53 12.54 3.83 -18.18
C ASN A 53 13.85 3.61 -18.93
N VAL A 54 14.63 4.68 -19.15
CA VAL A 54 15.96 4.58 -19.78
C VAL A 54 16.91 3.69 -18.98
N ILE A 55 16.89 3.76 -17.65
CA ILE A 55 17.70 2.88 -16.80
C ILE A 55 16.99 1.55 -16.57
N TYR A 56 15.68 1.56 -16.35
CA TYR A 56 14.93 0.36 -16.00
C TYR A 56 14.94 -0.70 -17.12
N SER A 57 14.67 -0.32 -18.36
CA SER A 57 14.62 -1.25 -19.51
C SER A 57 15.94 -2.00 -19.72
N ALA A 58 17.07 -1.33 -19.50
CA ALA A 58 18.40 -1.91 -19.58
C ALA A 58 18.76 -2.87 -18.41
N ASN A 59 18.00 -2.81 -17.31
CA ASN A 59 18.35 -3.46 -16.04
C ASN A 59 17.20 -4.26 -15.41
N ALA A 60 16.10 -4.49 -16.13
CA ALA A 60 14.91 -5.17 -15.61
C ALA A 60 15.24 -6.56 -15.01
N ALA A 61 16.25 -7.26 -15.54
CA ALA A 61 16.72 -8.53 -14.98
C ALA A 61 17.38 -8.39 -13.58
N VAL A 62 17.99 -7.25 -13.27
CA VAL A 62 18.64 -6.98 -11.98
C VAL A 62 17.67 -6.32 -11.00
N ILE A 63 16.79 -5.45 -11.49
CA ILE A 63 15.83 -4.67 -10.70
C ILE A 63 14.59 -5.50 -10.36
N GLY A 64 14.16 -6.37 -11.27
CA GLY A 64 12.92 -7.13 -11.18
C GLY A 64 11.71 -6.32 -11.64
N HIS A 65 10.51 -6.84 -11.36
CA HIS A 65 9.25 -6.30 -11.87
C HIS A 65 8.87 -4.93 -11.29
N ASN A 66 9.44 -4.53 -10.14
CA ASN A 66 9.16 -3.25 -9.52
C ASN A 66 10.31 -2.24 -9.77
N PRO A 67 10.13 -1.22 -10.63
CA PRO A 67 11.16 -0.22 -10.93
C PRO A 67 11.47 0.71 -9.74
N ASN A 68 10.60 0.78 -8.73
CA ASN A 68 10.78 1.65 -7.57
C ASN A 68 11.74 1.05 -6.52
N ILE A 69 12.14 -0.21 -6.67
CA ILE A 69 13.01 -0.91 -5.72
C ILE A 69 14.33 -1.27 -6.40
N ILE A 70 15.38 -0.47 -6.14
CA ILE A 70 16.76 -0.83 -6.49
C ILE A 70 17.53 -1.24 -5.25
N LYS A 71 18.09 -2.46 -5.26
CA LYS A 71 18.84 -2.97 -4.11
C LYS A 71 20.20 -2.29 -4.03
N THR A 72 20.50 -1.70 -2.88
CA THR A 72 21.83 -1.15 -2.57
C THR A 72 22.94 -2.15 -2.87
N GLY A 73 23.99 -1.71 -3.55
CA GLY A 73 25.12 -2.52 -3.98
C GLY A 73 24.94 -3.24 -5.32
N SER A 74 23.74 -3.22 -5.91
CA SER A 74 23.48 -3.79 -7.24
C SER A 74 24.23 -3.02 -8.33
N LYS A 75 24.61 -3.72 -9.40
CA LYS A 75 25.26 -3.13 -10.57
C LYS A 75 24.22 -2.84 -11.65
N LEU A 76 24.03 -1.57 -11.98
CA LEU A 76 23.14 -1.11 -13.03
C LEU A 76 23.96 -0.64 -14.23
N LEU A 77 23.59 -1.08 -15.42
CA LEU A 77 24.09 -0.58 -16.69
C LEU A 77 23.42 0.77 -16.97
N LEU A 78 24.18 1.86 -17.01
CA LEU A 78 23.66 3.17 -17.44
C LEU A 78 23.85 3.29 -18.95
N PRO A 79 22.77 3.31 -19.77
CA PRO A 79 22.92 3.45 -21.21
C PRO A 79 23.72 4.67 -21.65
N CYS A 80 24.36 4.57 -22.82
CA CYS A 80 25.06 5.66 -23.47
C CYS A 80 24.04 6.61 -24.13
N ALA A 81 24.47 7.80 -24.54
CA ALA A 81 23.57 8.80 -25.15
C ALA A 81 22.91 8.34 -26.47
N ASP A 82 23.50 7.33 -27.13
CA ASP A 82 22.96 6.69 -28.34
C ASP A 82 22.08 5.46 -28.03
N GLY A 83 21.81 5.17 -26.75
CA GLY A 83 21.04 4.03 -26.29
C GLY A 83 21.82 2.71 -26.21
N SER A 84 23.11 2.69 -26.55
CA SER A 84 23.95 1.50 -26.41
C SER A 84 24.25 1.17 -24.94
N LEU A 85 24.52 -0.11 -24.63
CA LEU A 85 24.85 -0.55 -23.27
C LEU A 85 26.37 -0.58 -23.03
N PRO A 86 26.84 -0.14 -21.86
CA PRO A 86 28.26 -0.17 -21.51
C PRO A 86 28.80 -1.61 -21.49
N GLY A 87 29.92 -1.84 -22.18
CA GLY A 87 30.60 -3.15 -22.21
C GLY A 87 30.14 -4.12 -23.31
N THR A 88 29.33 -3.68 -24.28
CA THR A 88 28.93 -4.51 -25.43
C THR A 88 30.03 -4.56 -26.51
N THR A 89 31.10 -5.31 -26.22
CA THR A 89 31.83 -6.06 -27.26
C THR A 89 31.47 -7.54 -27.08
N ALA A 90 30.80 -8.08 -28.09
CA ALA A 90 30.35 -9.47 -28.28
C ALA A 90 30.87 -10.52 -27.28
N ALA A 91 29.95 -11.13 -26.52
CA ALA A 91 30.21 -12.34 -25.77
C ALA A 91 30.04 -13.57 -26.69
N GLU A 92 31.15 -14.26 -26.95
CA GLU A 92 31.16 -15.61 -27.51
C GLU A 92 31.09 -16.64 -26.36
N GLU A 93 30.32 -17.69 -26.64
CA GLU A 93 29.89 -18.84 -25.85
C GLU A 93 30.99 -19.58 -25.05
N LYS A 94 30.73 -19.88 -23.76
CA LYS A 94 31.29 -21.07 -23.10
C LYS A 94 30.59 -21.45 -21.78
N ALA A 95 29.91 -22.60 -21.80
CA ALA A 95 29.46 -23.34 -20.62
C ALA A 95 30.64 -24.05 -19.92
N PRO A 96 30.63 -24.27 -18.59
CA PRO A 96 31.58 -25.17 -17.94
C PRO A 96 31.03 -26.60 -17.85
N ALA A 97 31.92 -27.55 -18.13
CA ALA A 97 31.71 -28.98 -18.08
C ALA A 97 31.58 -29.51 -16.65
N VAL A 98 30.65 -30.46 -16.44
CA VAL A 98 30.52 -31.26 -15.21
C VAL A 98 31.49 -32.44 -15.28
N THR A 99 32.34 -32.56 -14.27
CA THR A 99 33.29 -33.67 -14.09
C THR A 99 32.64 -34.78 -13.26
N THR A 100 32.41 -35.95 -13.85
CA THR A 100 32.01 -37.17 -13.12
C THR A 100 33.22 -37.77 -12.40
N GLN A 101 33.17 -37.88 -11.06
CA GLN A 101 34.02 -38.78 -10.30
C GLN A 101 33.25 -40.07 -9.98
N ALA A 102 33.83 -41.20 -10.37
CA ALA A 102 33.38 -42.54 -10.02
C ALA A 102 33.73 -42.87 -8.56
N VAL A 103 32.81 -43.55 -7.86
CA VAL A 103 33.11 -44.25 -6.60
C VAL A 103 32.85 -45.75 -6.77
N VAL A 104 33.83 -46.49 -6.27
CA VAL A 104 34.15 -47.92 -6.39
C VAL A 104 33.08 -48.83 -5.75
N VAL A 105 32.67 -49.88 -6.46
CA VAL A 105 31.92 -51.02 -5.89
C VAL A 105 32.93 -52.12 -5.55
N ASN A 106 32.89 -52.60 -4.31
CA ASN A 106 33.73 -53.69 -3.82
C ASN A 106 33.19 -55.04 -4.30
N ASP A 107 34.11 -55.92 -4.67
CA ASP A 107 33.91 -57.14 -5.45
C ASP A 107 33.66 -58.36 -4.53
N THR A 108 32.50 -59.01 -4.63
CA THR A 108 32.32 -60.44 -4.29
C THR A 108 31.10 -61.03 -5.02
N ALA A 109 31.37 -61.98 -5.93
CA ALA A 109 30.53 -63.09 -6.42
C ALA A 109 29.19 -62.71 -7.12
N GLU A 110 28.82 -63.16 -8.31
CA GLU A 110 29.06 -64.37 -9.10
C GLU A 110 28.87 -64.00 -10.58
N ALA A 111 29.51 -64.73 -11.49
CA ALA A 111 29.23 -64.64 -12.92
C ALA A 111 27.82 -65.17 -13.23
N ALA A 112 26.80 -64.34 -13.00
CA ALA A 112 25.44 -64.51 -13.45
C ALA A 112 25.02 -63.27 -14.26
N ASP A 113 25.19 -63.41 -15.57
CA ASP A 113 24.64 -62.60 -16.65
C ASP A 113 24.99 -61.09 -16.69
N ALA A 114 26.21 -60.80 -17.15
CA ALA A 114 26.63 -59.45 -17.54
C ALA A 114 25.70 -58.81 -18.59
N ALA A 115 24.98 -59.61 -19.40
CA ALA A 115 24.01 -59.08 -20.34
C ALA A 115 22.75 -58.57 -19.62
N ALA A 116 22.25 -59.25 -18.59
CA ALA A 116 21.13 -58.79 -17.76
C ALA A 116 21.46 -57.48 -17.03
N VAL A 117 22.68 -57.32 -16.53
CA VAL A 117 23.12 -56.07 -15.90
C VAL A 117 23.18 -54.92 -16.91
N ALA A 118 23.71 -55.16 -18.11
CA ALA A 118 23.72 -54.16 -19.19
C ALA A 118 22.29 -53.79 -19.64
N GLN A 119 21.39 -54.77 -19.71
CA GLN A 119 19.99 -54.56 -20.08
C GLN A 119 19.22 -53.79 -19.00
N ALA A 120 19.51 -54.02 -17.72
CA ALA A 120 18.94 -53.28 -16.61
C ALA A 120 19.44 -51.82 -16.56
N LEU A 121 20.72 -51.57 -16.88
CA LEU A 121 21.27 -50.22 -16.96
C LEU A 121 20.62 -49.43 -18.11
N ALA A 122 20.50 -50.03 -19.29
CA ALA A 122 19.86 -49.41 -20.44
C ALA A 122 18.37 -49.12 -20.20
N ALA A 123 17.67 -50.01 -19.48
CA ALA A 123 16.28 -49.79 -19.08
C ALA A 123 16.14 -48.66 -18.04
N ALA A 124 17.11 -48.51 -17.13
CA ALA A 124 17.14 -47.42 -16.16
C ALA A 124 17.40 -46.07 -16.84
N GLU A 125 18.36 -46.00 -17.78
CA GLU A 125 18.63 -44.80 -18.58
C GLU A 125 17.41 -44.37 -19.41
N ALA A 126 16.75 -45.32 -20.08
CA ALA A 126 15.51 -45.04 -20.84
C ALA A 126 14.36 -44.56 -19.93
N SER A 127 14.29 -45.05 -18.69
CA SER A 127 13.28 -44.61 -17.71
C SER A 127 13.53 -43.19 -17.21
N VAL A 128 14.80 -42.82 -17.01
CA VAL A 128 15.20 -41.44 -16.65
C VAL A 128 14.90 -40.48 -17.80
N GLU A 129 15.24 -40.82 -19.03
CA GLU A 129 14.91 -40.00 -20.22
C GLU A 129 13.39 -39.81 -20.37
N ALA A 130 12.59 -40.85 -20.13
CA ALA A 130 11.14 -40.76 -20.17
C ALA A 130 10.57 -39.87 -19.05
N GLN A 131 11.14 -39.92 -17.84
CA GLN A 131 10.75 -39.04 -16.73
C GLN A 131 11.09 -37.57 -17.03
N THR A 132 12.31 -37.30 -17.52
CA THR A 132 12.73 -35.94 -17.89
C THR A 132 11.87 -35.36 -19.02
N ALA A 133 11.45 -36.18 -19.99
CA ALA A 133 10.53 -35.75 -21.04
C ALA A 133 9.15 -35.36 -20.50
N LEU A 134 8.62 -36.11 -19.53
CA LEU A 134 7.34 -35.83 -18.88
C LEU A 134 7.40 -34.55 -18.03
N GLU A 135 8.47 -34.35 -17.27
CA GLU A 135 8.70 -33.12 -16.50
C GLU A 135 8.85 -31.90 -17.40
N THR A 136 9.55 -32.06 -18.54
CA THR A 136 9.69 -31.00 -19.55
C THR A 136 8.34 -30.65 -20.15
N GLN A 137 7.51 -31.64 -20.47
CA GLN A 137 6.16 -31.41 -20.98
C GLN A 137 5.29 -30.66 -19.96
N ALA A 138 5.31 -31.07 -18.69
CA ALA A 138 4.58 -30.39 -17.62
C ALA A 138 5.04 -28.93 -17.42
N ALA A 139 6.34 -28.66 -17.53
CA ALA A 139 6.89 -27.31 -17.45
C ALA A 139 6.44 -26.42 -18.62
N LEU A 140 6.36 -26.97 -19.84
CA LEU A 140 5.88 -26.27 -21.03
C LEU A 140 4.37 -25.96 -20.94
N GLU A 141 3.56 -26.89 -20.45
CA GLU A 141 2.13 -26.67 -20.22
C GLU A 141 1.89 -25.60 -19.14
N ALA A 142 2.67 -25.62 -18.06
CA ALA A 142 2.60 -24.59 -17.03
C ALA A 142 3.05 -23.20 -17.54
N GLN A 143 4.05 -23.15 -18.43
CA GLN A 143 4.46 -21.90 -19.07
C GLN A 143 3.37 -21.34 -19.98
N ALA A 144 2.74 -22.20 -20.80
CA ALA A 144 1.65 -21.79 -21.68
C ALA A 144 0.44 -21.24 -20.90
N LEU A 145 0.14 -21.79 -19.72
CA LEU A 145 -0.92 -21.26 -18.85
C LEU A 145 -0.57 -19.88 -18.30
N ARG A 146 0.67 -19.67 -17.85
CA ARG A 146 1.15 -18.36 -17.39
C ARG A 146 1.12 -17.31 -18.52
N ASP A 147 1.53 -17.69 -19.72
CA ASP A 147 1.51 -16.79 -20.88
C ASP A 147 0.07 -16.42 -21.27
N ALA A 148 -0.88 -17.37 -21.18
CA ALA A 148 -2.30 -17.11 -21.43
C ALA A 148 -2.91 -16.18 -20.37
N GLU A 149 -2.55 -16.35 -19.09
CA GLU A 149 -3.01 -15.48 -18.00
C GLU A 149 -2.45 -14.06 -18.14
N ALA A 150 -1.16 -13.92 -18.47
CA ALA A 150 -0.53 -12.63 -18.74
C ALA A 150 -1.18 -11.91 -19.94
N ALA A 151 -1.52 -12.63 -21.00
CA ALA A 151 -2.23 -12.07 -22.14
C ALA A 151 -3.64 -11.59 -21.76
N ALA A 152 -4.38 -12.35 -20.95
CA ALA A 152 -5.71 -11.96 -20.46
C ALA A 152 -5.64 -10.72 -19.55
N GLN A 153 -4.64 -10.64 -18.68
CA GLN A 153 -4.41 -9.47 -17.83
C GLN A 153 -4.05 -8.23 -18.64
N ALA A 154 -3.23 -8.37 -19.69
CA ALA A 154 -2.88 -7.28 -20.59
C ALA A 154 -4.11 -6.76 -21.36
N GLU A 155 -5.00 -7.65 -21.82
CA GLU A 155 -6.25 -7.26 -22.48
C GLU A 155 -7.20 -6.55 -21.50
N ALA A 156 -7.33 -7.04 -20.27
CA ALA A 156 -8.14 -6.40 -19.22
C ALA A 156 -7.59 -5.01 -18.84
N ALA A 157 -6.27 -4.85 -18.73
CA ALA A 157 -5.63 -3.56 -18.47
C ALA A 157 -5.89 -2.56 -19.62
N ALA A 158 -5.80 -3.00 -20.87
CA ALA A 158 -6.11 -2.16 -22.02
C ALA A 158 -7.59 -1.73 -22.06
N GLN A 159 -8.51 -2.62 -21.66
CA GLN A 159 -9.93 -2.30 -21.54
C GLN A 159 -10.20 -1.30 -20.40
N ALA A 160 -9.51 -1.45 -19.26
CA ALA A 160 -9.62 -0.52 -18.13
C ALA A 160 -9.09 0.87 -18.50
N GLU A 161 -7.95 0.96 -19.21
CA GLU A 161 -7.40 2.23 -19.68
C GLU A 161 -8.35 2.91 -20.69
N ALA A 162 -8.94 2.14 -21.61
CA ALA A 162 -9.93 2.67 -22.56
C ALA A 162 -11.20 3.17 -21.86
N ALA A 163 -11.66 2.48 -20.81
CA ALA A 163 -12.80 2.91 -20.01
C ALA A 163 -12.50 4.19 -19.23
N ALA A 164 -11.32 4.30 -18.61
CA ALA A 164 -10.88 5.51 -17.92
C ALA A 164 -10.76 6.71 -18.85
N GLN A 165 -10.24 6.51 -20.08
CA GLN A 165 -10.18 7.56 -21.09
C GLN A 165 -11.58 8.00 -21.56
N ALA A 166 -12.53 7.06 -21.69
CA ALA A 166 -13.91 7.38 -22.05
C ALA A 166 -14.63 8.17 -20.95
N GLU A 167 -14.41 7.82 -19.68
CA GLU A 167 -14.96 8.55 -18.54
C GLU A 167 -14.36 9.95 -18.43
N ALA A 168 -13.04 10.09 -18.57
CA ALA A 168 -12.37 11.39 -18.59
C ALA A 168 -12.88 12.29 -19.73
N ALA A 169 -13.14 11.72 -20.91
CA ALA A 169 -13.74 12.44 -22.03
C ALA A 169 -15.17 12.91 -21.72
N ALA A 170 -15.99 12.06 -21.09
CA ALA A 170 -17.35 12.41 -20.69
C ALA A 170 -17.37 13.52 -19.62
N GLN A 171 -16.46 13.46 -18.64
CA GLN A 171 -16.30 14.50 -17.63
C GLN A 171 -15.84 15.83 -18.24
N ALA A 172 -14.92 15.81 -19.21
CA ALA A 172 -14.48 17.00 -19.92
C ALA A 172 -15.63 17.65 -20.74
N GLU A 173 -16.48 16.83 -21.38
CA GLU A 173 -17.66 17.32 -22.08
C GLU A 173 -18.69 17.94 -21.12
N ALA A 174 -18.94 17.29 -19.96
CA ALA A 174 -19.82 17.81 -18.93
C ALA A 174 -19.30 19.13 -18.33
N ALA A 175 -18.00 19.25 -18.08
CA ALA A 175 -17.37 20.49 -17.61
C ALA A 175 -17.52 21.63 -18.63
N ALA A 176 -17.32 21.34 -19.93
CA ALA A 176 -17.51 22.33 -20.99
C ALA A 176 -18.98 22.80 -21.09
N GLN A 177 -19.94 21.88 -20.91
CA GLN A 177 -21.37 22.24 -20.89
C GLN A 177 -21.74 23.08 -19.65
N ALA A 178 -21.17 22.79 -18.49
CA ALA A 178 -21.36 23.57 -17.27
C ALA A 178 -20.79 24.99 -17.40
N GLU A 179 -19.61 25.13 -18.01
CA GLU A 179 -19.00 26.44 -18.27
C GLU A 179 -19.82 27.25 -19.29
N ALA A 180 -20.33 26.62 -20.35
CA ALA A 180 -21.23 27.26 -21.31
C ALA A 180 -22.56 27.72 -20.67
N ALA A 181 -23.12 26.91 -19.77
CA ALA A 181 -24.34 27.26 -19.03
C ALA A 181 -24.10 28.44 -18.05
N ALA A 182 -22.93 28.49 -17.41
CA ALA A 182 -22.54 29.60 -16.55
C ALA A 182 -22.39 30.91 -17.35
N GLN A 183 -21.73 30.86 -18.52
CA GLN A 183 -21.58 32.04 -19.39
C GLN A 183 -22.93 32.52 -19.97
N ALA A 184 -23.86 31.61 -20.27
CA ALA A 184 -25.23 31.94 -20.69
C ALA A 184 -26.04 32.64 -19.59
N LYS A 185 -25.82 32.29 -18.31
CA LYS A 185 -26.47 32.93 -17.16
C LYS A 185 -25.92 34.35 -16.92
N VAL A 186 -24.61 34.54 -17.06
CA VAL A 186 -23.95 35.87 -16.95
C VAL A 186 -24.37 36.83 -18.07
N THR A 187 -24.62 36.31 -19.28
CA THR A 187 -25.10 37.13 -20.41
C THR A 187 -26.59 37.49 -20.30
N ALA A 188 -27.41 36.65 -19.65
CA ALA A 188 -28.83 36.94 -19.39
C ALA A 188 -29.04 38.01 -18.29
N GLU A 189 -28.12 38.14 -17.32
CA GLU A 189 -28.18 39.18 -16.28
C GLU A 189 -27.65 40.55 -16.72
N ALA A 190 -27.00 40.64 -17.89
CA ALA A 190 -26.44 41.88 -18.42
C ALA A 190 -27.43 42.77 -19.20
N GLU A 191 -28.69 42.33 -19.42
CA GLU A 191 -29.65 43.04 -20.30
C GLU A 191 -30.84 43.71 -19.57
N ILE A 192 -30.72 44.06 -18.27
CA ILE A 192 -31.77 44.85 -17.57
C ILE A 192 -31.21 46.09 -16.86
N ALA A 193 -31.40 47.22 -17.56
CA ALA A 193 -31.76 48.57 -17.10
C ALA A 193 -30.66 49.59 -16.66
N PRO A 194 -30.86 50.90 -16.94
CA PRO A 194 -29.85 51.95 -16.83
C PRO A 194 -29.76 52.61 -15.43
N GLU A 195 -28.61 53.28 -15.22
CA GLU A 195 -28.15 53.99 -14.02
C GLU A 195 -29.17 54.92 -13.31
N ALA A 196 -29.33 54.71 -11.99
CA ALA A 196 -29.73 55.73 -11.01
C ALA A 196 -29.15 55.34 -9.61
N PRO A 197 -28.94 56.31 -8.68
CA PRO A 197 -27.78 56.28 -7.79
C PRO A 197 -27.94 55.45 -6.51
N VAL A 198 -26.77 55.00 -6.04
CA VAL A 198 -26.48 54.05 -4.97
C VAL A 198 -27.15 54.37 -3.64
N ALA A 199 -28.02 53.47 -3.19
CA ALA A 199 -28.36 53.27 -1.79
C ALA A 199 -27.60 52.04 -1.27
N VAL A 200 -27.04 52.15 -0.06
CA VAL A 200 -26.27 51.07 0.58
C VAL A 200 -27.21 49.92 0.92
N THR A 201 -27.16 48.84 0.14
CA THR A 201 -27.88 47.60 0.41
C THR A 201 -27.11 46.78 1.46
N PRO A 202 -27.78 46.19 2.47
CA PRO A 202 -27.14 45.28 3.41
C PRO A 202 -26.58 44.05 2.69
N LEU A 203 -25.43 43.54 3.17
CA LEU A 203 -24.80 42.31 2.71
C LEU A 203 -25.83 41.17 2.67
N VAL A 204 -26.08 40.62 1.48
CA VAL A 204 -26.78 39.33 1.34
C VAL A 204 -25.92 38.28 2.08
N PRO A 205 -26.48 37.45 2.98
CA PRO A 205 -25.71 36.36 3.57
C PRO A 205 -25.22 35.44 2.45
N ALA A 206 -23.93 35.10 2.45
CA ALA A 206 -23.37 34.12 1.53
C ALA A 206 -24.12 32.80 1.71
N ASP A 207 -24.42 32.11 0.59
CA ASP A 207 -24.94 30.74 0.64
C ASP A 207 -24.00 29.87 1.49
N PRO A 208 -24.53 28.95 2.32
CA PRO A 208 -23.69 28.11 3.18
C PRO A 208 -22.71 27.28 2.32
N GLU A 209 -21.41 27.37 2.62
CA GLU A 209 -20.39 26.59 1.91
C GLU A 209 -20.55 25.10 2.25
N PRO A 210 -20.57 24.20 1.24
CA PRO A 210 -20.76 22.78 1.46
C PRO A 210 -19.63 22.19 2.31
N MET A 211 -19.96 21.24 3.17
CA MET A 211 -18.98 20.45 3.92
C MET A 211 -18.31 19.46 2.95
N VAL A 212 -17.01 19.65 2.68
CA VAL A 212 -16.26 18.80 1.76
C VAL A 212 -15.34 17.84 2.51
N LEU A 213 -15.64 16.54 2.42
CA LEU A 213 -14.92 15.46 3.10
C LEU A 213 -14.25 14.51 2.10
N ILE A 214 -13.22 13.79 2.55
CA ILE A 214 -12.56 12.73 1.78
C ILE A 214 -12.57 11.37 2.49
N THR A 215 -12.75 10.32 1.71
CA THR A 215 -12.59 8.92 2.12
C THR A 215 -11.99 8.12 0.98
N GLY A 216 -11.91 6.80 1.08
CA GLY A 216 -11.33 5.94 0.05
C GLY A 216 -12.08 4.61 -0.11
N ASN A 217 -11.71 3.86 -1.15
CA ASN A 217 -12.13 2.47 -1.36
C ASN A 217 -11.22 1.50 -0.57
N ASP A 218 -11.38 0.19 -0.79
CA ASP A 218 -10.60 -0.88 -0.12
C ASP A 218 -10.84 -1.00 1.40
N PHE A 219 -12.01 -0.55 1.86
CA PHE A 219 -12.44 -0.71 3.26
C PHE A 219 -13.91 -1.17 3.39
N PRO A 220 -14.36 -2.24 2.69
CA PRO A 220 -15.73 -2.78 2.81
C PRO A 220 -15.96 -3.45 4.18
N PRO A 221 -17.18 -3.49 4.75
CA PRO A 221 -18.46 -2.84 4.37
C PRO A 221 -18.48 -1.32 4.26
N PHE A 222 -17.43 -0.69 4.76
CA PHE A 222 -17.61 0.56 5.46
C PHE A 222 -17.51 1.76 4.54
N THR A 223 -16.59 1.74 3.58
CA THR A 223 -16.45 2.78 2.55
C THR A 223 -16.16 2.14 1.19
N GLY A 224 -16.82 2.66 0.17
CA GLY A 224 -16.54 2.30 -1.22
C GLY A 224 -17.57 2.89 -2.17
N GLU A 225 -17.14 3.48 -3.28
CA GLU A 225 -18.00 4.19 -4.24
C GLU A 225 -19.10 3.29 -4.79
N ASN A 226 -18.76 2.01 -4.98
CA ASN A 226 -19.65 0.99 -5.53
C ASN A 226 -20.51 0.29 -4.48
N LEU A 227 -20.35 0.60 -3.19
CA LEU A 227 -21.15 0.00 -2.12
C LEU A 227 -22.53 0.69 -2.01
N PRO A 228 -23.56 -0.02 -1.52
CA PRO A 228 -24.86 0.59 -1.24
C PRO A 228 -24.72 1.79 -0.29
N GLY A 229 -25.20 2.96 -0.72
CA GLY A 229 -25.02 4.20 0.05
C GLY A 229 -23.56 4.63 0.22
N ARG A 230 -22.68 4.15 -0.67
CA ARG A 230 -21.23 4.40 -0.67
C ARG A 230 -20.50 3.86 0.58
N GLY A 231 -21.13 2.91 1.25
CA GLY A 231 -20.63 2.26 2.46
C GLY A 231 -21.37 2.68 3.73
N LEU A 232 -21.20 1.90 4.80
CA LEU A 232 -21.82 2.18 6.10
C LEU A 232 -21.36 3.53 6.69
N PHE A 233 -20.06 3.84 6.63
CA PHE A 233 -19.53 5.04 7.27
C PHE A 233 -19.88 6.31 6.51
N THR A 234 -19.92 6.26 5.18
CA THR A 234 -20.38 7.39 4.37
C THR A 234 -21.81 7.76 4.72
N GLN A 235 -22.71 6.76 4.83
CA GLN A 235 -24.09 6.98 5.28
C GLN A 235 -24.16 7.57 6.69
N LEU A 236 -23.35 7.09 7.63
CA LEU A 236 -23.34 7.62 9.01
C LEU A 236 -22.90 9.08 9.04
N ILE A 237 -21.84 9.43 8.31
CA ILE A 237 -21.28 10.79 8.27
C ILE A 237 -22.24 11.77 7.57
N GLU A 238 -22.75 11.42 6.39
CA GLU A 238 -23.71 12.26 5.66
C GLU A 238 -24.99 12.45 6.48
N THR A 239 -25.50 11.39 7.12
CA THR A 239 -26.69 11.49 7.97
C THR A 239 -26.42 12.35 9.20
N ALA A 240 -25.26 12.22 9.84
CA ALA A 240 -24.92 13.02 11.01
C ALA A 240 -24.92 14.52 10.67
N ALA A 241 -24.23 14.93 9.61
CA ALA A 241 -24.22 16.31 9.16
C ALA A 241 -25.64 16.84 8.89
N LEU A 242 -26.47 16.09 8.15
CA LEU A 242 -27.86 16.45 7.84
C LEU A 242 -28.78 16.52 9.07
N ARG A 243 -28.48 15.76 10.13
CA ARG A 243 -29.23 15.81 11.39
C ARG A 243 -28.82 16.99 12.26
N ALA A 244 -27.58 17.42 12.17
CA ALA A 244 -27.11 18.61 12.85
C ALA A 244 -27.66 19.88 12.20
N ASP A 245 -27.69 19.91 10.87
CA ASP A 245 -28.22 21.01 10.08
C ASP A 245 -28.82 20.50 8.76
N PRO A 246 -30.16 20.56 8.59
CA PRO A 246 -30.83 20.10 7.37
C PRO A 246 -30.45 20.87 6.10
N ASP A 247 -29.91 22.09 6.24
CA ASP A 247 -29.49 22.94 5.12
C ASP A 247 -28.00 22.72 4.76
N THR A 248 -27.26 21.91 5.54
CA THR A 248 -25.87 21.56 5.24
C THR A 248 -25.81 20.63 4.03
N GLU A 249 -25.09 21.06 2.98
CA GLU A 249 -24.72 20.20 1.87
C GLU A 249 -23.40 19.47 2.19
N VAL A 250 -23.38 18.16 2.02
CA VAL A 250 -22.18 17.33 2.26
C VAL A 250 -21.71 16.74 0.94
N SER A 251 -20.45 16.98 0.61
CA SER A 251 -19.76 16.37 -0.51
C SER A 251 -18.66 15.45 0.02
N VAL A 252 -18.74 14.16 -0.31
CA VAL A 252 -17.68 13.19 0.00
C VAL A 252 -16.96 12.84 -1.30
N THR A 253 -15.64 12.98 -1.32
CA THR A 253 -14.79 12.58 -2.45
C THR A 253 -14.00 11.31 -2.09
N PHE A 254 -13.81 10.40 -3.05
CA PHE A 254 -13.07 9.16 -2.85
C PHE A 254 -11.67 9.26 -3.46
N VAL A 255 -10.66 9.11 -2.63
CA VAL A 255 -9.25 9.05 -3.01
C VAL A 255 -8.65 7.79 -2.38
N ASN A 256 -8.05 6.94 -3.21
CA ASN A 256 -7.57 5.61 -2.75
C ASN A 256 -6.15 5.64 -2.17
N ASP A 257 -5.46 6.77 -2.32
CA ASP A 257 -4.21 7.04 -1.61
C ASP A 257 -4.55 7.55 -0.20
N TRP A 258 -4.83 6.61 0.70
CA TRP A 258 -5.25 6.91 2.07
C TRP A 258 -4.21 7.74 2.83
N GLU A 259 -2.91 7.47 2.66
CA GLU A 259 -1.86 8.23 3.34
C GLU A 259 -1.85 9.70 2.91
N SER A 260 -2.11 9.97 1.62
CA SER A 260 -2.19 11.34 1.12
C SER A 260 -3.25 12.20 1.82
N HIS A 261 -4.32 11.59 2.36
CA HIS A 261 -5.34 12.32 3.11
C HIS A 261 -4.69 13.07 4.28
N LEU A 262 -3.78 12.38 5.00
CA LEU A 262 -3.12 12.91 6.19
C LEU A 262 -1.85 13.70 5.89
N GLU A 263 -1.10 13.35 4.85
CA GLU A 263 0.21 13.98 4.62
C GLU A 263 0.14 15.16 3.65
N THR A 264 -0.88 15.20 2.79
CA THR A 264 -0.94 16.18 1.69
C THR A 264 -2.26 16.92 1.61
N LEU A 265 -3.39 16.21 1.52
CA LEU A 265 -4.68 16.81 1.15
C LEU A 265 -5.29 17.67 2.27
N LEU A 266 -5.40 17.12 3.49
CA LEU A 266 -5.90 17.89 4.62
C LEU A 266 -4.93 19.01 5.06
N PRO A 267 -3.59 18.82 5.09
CA PRO A 267 -2.66 19.92 5.36
C PRO A 267 -2.69 21.04 4.31
N ALA A 268 -3.07 20.74 3.06
CA ALA A 268 -3.27 21.73 2.01
C ALA A 268 -4.62 22.45 2.09
N MET A 269 -5.49 22.11 3.05
CA MET A 269 -6.88 22.60 3.15
C MET A 269 -7.70 22.31 1.89
N ALA A 270 -7.34 21.26 1.13
CA ALA A 270 -8.09 20.88 -0.06
C ALA A 270 -9.48 20.31 0.30
N PHE A 271 -9.60 19.78 1.52
CA PHE A 271 -10.81 19.21 2.09
C PHE A 271 -10.89 19.57 3.57
N GLU A 272 -12.10 19.61 4.11
CA GLU A 272 -12.33 19.94 5.52
C GLU A 272 -11.92 18.79 6.43
N GLY A 273 -12.24 17.56 6.05
CA GLY A 273 -11.99 16.39 6.89
C GLY A 273 -11.96 15.08 6.15
N SER A 274 -11.57 14.03 6.88
CA SER A 274 -11.50 12.67 6.35
C SER A 274 -12.03 11.63 7.33
N PHE A 275 -12.48 10.49 6.81
CA PHE A 275 -12.95 9.34 7.60
C PHE A 275 -12.78 8.03 6.81
N PRO A 276 -12.81 6.86 7.49
CA PRO A 276 -12.65 6.66 8.92
C PRO A 276 -11.18 6.68 9.35
N TRP A 277 -10.89 7.20 10.54
CA TRP A 277 -9.55 7.11 11.12
C TRP A 277 -9.59 6.64 12.57
N LEU A 278 -8.69 5.72 12.90
CA LEU A 278 -8.41 5.35 14.28
C LEU A 278 -7.75 6.53 14.99
N LYS A 279 -8.25 6.87 16.18
CA LYS A 279 -7.65 7.87 17.04
C LYS A 279 -6.61 7.21 17.95
N PRO A 280 -5.30 7.51 17.81
CA PRO A 280 -4.28 7.00 18.72
C PRO A 280 -4.53 7.51 20.15
N ASP A 281 -4.06 6.76 21.14
CA ASP A 281 -4.03 7.25 22.51
C ASP A 281 -2.93 8.32 22.67
N CYS A 282 -3.31 9.57 22.44
CA CYS A 282 -2.41 10.71 22.52
C CYS A 282 -1.94 11.01 23.95
N GLU A 283 -2.50 10.37 24.99
CA GLU A 283 -1.98 10.46 26.37
C GLU A 283 -0.74 9.57 26.54
N GLU A 284 -0.67 8.44 25.83
CA GLU A 284 0.47 7.52 25.77
C GLU A 284 1.45 7.87 24.64
N TYR A 285 1.67 9.18 24.41
CA TYR A 285 2.43 9.71 23.27
C TYR A 285 3.83 9.10 23.07
N GLN A 286 4.51 8.70 24.15
CA GLN A 286 5.86 8.13 24.08
C GLN A 286 5.89 6.70 23.51
N LEU A 287 4.76 5.99 23.55
CA LEU A 287 4.63 4.65 22.99
C LEU A 287 4.31 4.69 21.50
N LEU A 288 3.79 5.81 20.99
CA LEU A 288 3.30 5.91 19.62
C LEU A 288 4.40 6.00 18.56
N SER A 289 4.19 5.34 17.43
CA SER A 289 4.98 5.53 16.20
C SER A 289 5.03 6.98 15.73
N GLY A 290 5.97 7.30 14.83
CA GLY A 290 6.07 8.63 14.24
C GLY A 290 4.78 9.08 13.53
N GLY A 291 4.12 8.18 12.80
CA GLY A 291 2.87 8.47 12.10
C GLY A 291 1.71 8.74 13.04
N ASP A 292 1.58 7.99 14.13
CA ASP A 292 0.51 8.21 15.11
C ASP A 292 0.75 9.46 15.97
N ARG A 293 2.02 9.79 16.29
CA ARG A 293 2.36 11.09 16.89
C ARG A 293 2.01 12.24 15.97
N PHE A 294 2.35 12.14 14.68
CA PHE A 294 1.96 13.13 13.68
C PHE A 294 0.44 13.33 13.65
N ARG A 295 -0.35 12.25 13.77
CA ARG A 295 -1.81 12.33 13.86
C ARG A 295 -2.27 13.14 15.07
N CYS A 296 -1.75 12.82 16.26
CA CYS A 296 -2.07 13.53 17.50
C CYS A 296 -1.71 15.02 17.43
N ASP A 297 -0.58 15.35 16.81
CA ASP A 297 -0.06 16.73 16.77
C ASP A 297 -0.77 17.61 15.73
N THR A 298 -1.36 17.00 14.70
CA THR A 298 -1.84 17.69 13.49
C THR A 298 -3.36 17.73 13.39
N TYR A 299 -4.06 16.73 13.93
CA TYR A 299 -5.48 16.54 13.69
C TYR A 299 -6.34 16.72 14.94
N ARG A 300 -7.60 17.09 14.69
CA ARG A 300 -8.71 17.02 15.62
C ARG A 300 -9.59 15.85 15.21
N PHE A 301 -10.23 15.21 16.18
CA PHE A 301 -11.05 14.02 15.98
C PHE A 301 -12.48 14.32 16.43
N SER A 302 -13.45 13.79 15.70
CA SER A 302 -14.85 13.75 16.12
C SER A 302 -15.02 12.89 17.37
N ASP A 303 -16.22 12.88 17.94
CA ASP A 303 -16.67 11.78 18.80
C ASP A 303 -16.62 10.47 18.00
N PRO A 304 -16.41 9.31 18.67
CA PRO A 304 -16.37 8.03 17.98
C PRO A 304 -17.73 7.75 17.35
N PHE A 305 -17.75 7.43 16.05
CA PHE A 305 -18.99 7.12 15.34
C PHE A 305 -19.18 5.62 15.10
N PHE A 306 -18.13 4.81 15.28
CA PHE A 306 -18.18 3.36 15.16
C PHE A 306 -17.04 2.69 15.94
N GLU A 307 -17.27 1.44 16.34
CA GLU A 307 -16.27 0.58 17.00
C GLU A 307 -15.94 -0.60 16.09
N VAL A 308 -14.66 -0.84 15.92
CA VAL A 308 -14.09 -1.94 15.14
C VAL A 308 -13.26 -2.86 16.04
N VAL A 309 -12.96 -4.06 15.55
CA VAL A 309 -12.04 -4.98 16.22
C VAL A 309 -10.82 -5.13 15.33
N ASP A 310 -9.67 -4.63 15.79
CA ASP A 310 -8.40 -4.93 15.13
C ASP A 310 -7.99 -6.35 15.53
N GLY A 311 -7.89 -7.24 14.53
CA GLY A 311 -7.59 -8.65 14.69
C GLY A 311 -6.25 -9.03 14.06
N PHE A 312 -5.79 -10.24 14.38
CA PHE A 312 -4.57 -10.84 13.84
C PHE A 312 -4.93 -12.13 13.08
N PHE A 313 -4.38 -12.30 11.88
CA PHE A 313 -4.72 -13.38 10.97
C PHE A 313 -3.47 -14.15 10.57
N ALA A 314 -3.55 -15.47 10.57
CA ALA A 314 -2.45 -16.34 10.18
C ALA A 314 -2.96 -17.56 9.41
N THR A 315 -2.09 -18.19 8.62
CA THR A 315 -2.41 -19.42 7.89
C THR A 315 -2.81 -20.54 8.85
N SER A 316 -3.81 -21.33 8.48
CA SER A 316 -4.26 -22.49 9.25
C SER A 316 -3.10 -23.45 9.57
N GLY A 317 -3.00 -23.85 10.83
CA GLY A 317 -1.88 -24.67 11.35
C GLY A 317 -0.64 -23.87 11.76
N SER A 318 -0.59 -22.55 11.53
CA SER A 318 0.44 -21.67 12.06
C SER A 318 0.36 -21.58 13.59
N PRO A 319 1.49 -21.50 14.32
CA PRO A 319 1.47 -21.25 15.77
C PRO A 319 0.75 -19.95 16.14
N PHE A 320 0.73 -18.96 15.25
CA PHE A 320 0.15 -17.63 15.51
C PHE A 320 -1.38 -17.63 15.59
N VAL A 321 -2.07 -18.67 15.13
CA VAL A 321 -3.55 -18.76 15.19
C VAL A 321 -4.05 -18.92 16.63
N ALA A 322 -3.25 -19.55 17.50
CA ALA A 322 -3.66 -19.90 18.87
C ALA A 322 -2.84 -19.20 19.96
N THR A 323 -1.99 -18.25 19.59
CA THR A 323 -1.23 -17.41 20.52
C THR A 323 -2.17 -16.63 21.43
N PHE A 324 -1.77 -16.44 22.69
CA PHE A 324 -2.51 -15.68 23.71
C PHE A 324 -1.82 -14.37 24.10
N ASP A 325 -0.53 -14.22 23.79
CA ASP A 325 0.28 -13.07 24.19
C ASP A 325 0.93 -12.43 22.96
N TYR A 326 0.88 -11.10 22.87
CA TYR A 326 1.55 -10.36 21.80
C TYR A 326 3.05 -10.64 21.77
N ASP A 327 3.67 -10.97 22.91
CA ASP A 327 5.09 -11.31 22.99
C ASP A 327 5.48 -12.50 22.10
N ASP A 328 4.55 -13.44 21.83
CA ASP A 328 4.77 -14.57 20.94
C ASP A 328 4.81 -14.16 19.45
N LEU A 329 4.34 -12.95 19.12
CA LEU A 329 4.44 -12.38 17.77
C LEU A 329 5.79 -11.68 17.52
N LYS A 330 6.62 -11.47 18.56
CA LYS A 330 7.92 -10.82 18.39
C LYS A 330 8.84 -11.65 17.49
N GLY A 331 9.54 -10.98 16.58
CA GLY A 331 10.39 -11.57 15.54
C GLY A 331 9.63 -12.02 14.29
N SER A 332 8.30 -11.95 14.26
CA SER A 332 7.50 -12.28 13.09
C SER A 332 7.51 -11.18 12.02
N ARG A 333 7.08 -11.54 10.82
CA ARG A 333 6.78 -10.62 9.73
C ARG A 333 5.28 -10.29 9.77
N ILE A 334 4.94 -9.06 10.09
CA ILE A 334 3.55 -8.60 10.20
C ILE A 334 3.20 -7.74 9.00
N CYS A 335 2.10 -8.08 8.32
CA CYS A 335 1.51 -7.20 7.33
C CYS A 335 0.47 -6.27 7.95
N ARG A 336 0.60 -4.97 7.67
CA ARG A 336 -0.42 -3.96 7.98
C ARG A 336 -0.32 -2.84 6.95
N PRO A 337 -1.40 -2.49 6.23
CA PRO A 337 -1.30 -1.54 5.12
C PRO A 337 -0.73 -0.17 5.50
N GLU A 338 -0.24 0.54 4.49
CA GLU A 338 0.11 1.97 4.60
C GLU A 338 -1.14 2.78 4.99
N GLY A 339 -0.93 3.90 5.71
CA GLY A 339 -2.06 4.68 6.24
C GLY A 339 -2.82 4.03 7.41
N TYR A 340 -2.62 2.77 7.78
CA TYR A 340 -3.21 2.22 9.01
C TYR A 340 -2.44 2.69 10.24
N SER A 341 -3.15 2.95 11.35
CA SER A 341 -2.52 3.32 12.63
C SER A 341 -1.68 2.16 13.16
N MET A 342 -0.51 2.43 13.72
CA MET A 342 0.33 1.41 14.35
C MET A 342 0.15 1.37 15.88
N ALA A 343 -0.63 2.29 16.44
CA ALA A 343 -0.76 2.51 17.89
C ALA A 343 -1.05 1.23 18.70
N HIS A 344 -1.96 0.36 18.24
CA HIS A 344 -2.22 -0.94 18.89
C HIS A 344 -0.95 -1.79 18.96
N LEU A 345 -0.30 -1.98 17.81
CA LEU A 345 0.89 -2.80 17.71
C LEU A 345 2.02 -2.20 18.56
N ASP A 346 2.17 -0.88 18.56
CA ASP A 346 3.16 -0.19 19.37
C ASP A 346 2.93 -0.40 20.88
N THR A 347 1.69 -0.21 21.36
CA THR A 347 1.32 -0.45 22.77
C THR A 347 1.46 -1.92 23.16
N ALA A 348 1.24 -2.83 22.20
CA ALA A 348 1.48 -4.27 22.37
C ALA A 348 2.97 -4.67 22.32
N GLY A 349 3.89 -3.73 22.09
CA GLY A 349 5.32 -3.99 22.00
C GLY A 349 5.75 -4.63 20.67
N LEU A 350 4.89 -4.58 19.65
CA LEU A 350 5.14 -4.99 18.27
C LEU A 350 5.55 -3.75 17.47
N THR A 351 6.80 -3.34 17.62
CA THR A 351 7.37 -2.16 16.97
C THR A 351 8.31 -2.58 15.84
N SER A 352 8.80 -1.62 15.05
CA SER A 352 9.81 -1.89 14.02
C SER A 352 11.14 -2.44 14.57
N GLU A 353 11.35 -2.38 15.89
CA GLU A 353 12.51 -2.98 16.56
C GLU A 353 12.28 -4.45 16.95
N THR A 354 11.03 -4.86 17.12
CA THR A 354 10.67 -6.20 17.62
C THR A 354 10.04 -7.08 16.54
N VAL A 355 9.49 -6.52 15.46
CA VAL A 355 8.91 -7.24 14.32
C VAL A 355 9.35 -6.62 12.99
N ASN A 356 9.14 -7.34 11.89
CA ASN A 356 9.39 -6.84 10.54
C ASN A 356 8.07 -6.50 9.84
N PHE A 357 7.87 -5.24 9.49
CA PHE A 357 6.64 -4.79 8.85
C PHE A 357 6.70 -4.90 7.32
N TYR A 358 5.66 -5.51 6.74
CA TYR A 358 5.32 -5.40 5.33
C TYR A 358 4.08 -4.51 5.20
N ARG A 359 4.18 -3.41 4.47
CA ARG A 359 3.13 -2.39 4.42
C ARG A 359 2.77 -2.08 2.96
N PRO A 360 1.93 -2.90 2.32
CA PRO A 360 1.40 -2.58 1.00
C PRO A 360 0.31 -1.51 1.11
N VAL A 361 -0.11 -0.95 -0.03
CA VAL A 361 -1.26 -0.02 -0.07
C VAL A 361 -2.58 -0.78 0.08
N GLN A 362 -2.73 -1.92 -0.61
CA GLN A 362 -3.99 -2.67 -0.64
C GLN A 362 -4.06 -3.78 0.42
N VAL A 363 -5.24 -3.97 1.00
CA VAL A 363 -5.51 -5.03 1.98
C VAL A 363 -5.29 -6.43 1.37
N ALA A 364 -5.74 -6.64 0.12
CA ALA A 364 -5.61 -7.93 -0.57
C ALA A 364 -4.14 -8.38 -0.74
N GLU A 365 -3.20 -7.45 -0.84
CA GLU A 365 -1.77 -7.75 -0.93
C GLU A 365 -1.22 -8.34 0.38
N CYS A 366 -1.77 -7.94 1.53
CA CYS A 366 -1.41 -8.57 2.81
C CYS A 366 -1.79 -10.05 2.85
N PHE A 367 -3.00 -10.40 2.41
CA PHE A 367 -3.44 -11.80 2.40
C PHE A 367 -2.77 -12.63 1.32
N THR A 368 -2.44 -12.02 0.17
CA THR A 368 -1.62 -12.67 -0.87
C THR A 368 -0.23 -12.99 -0.32
N ALA A 369 0.40 -12.03 0.37
CA ALA A 369 1.70 -12.24 1.01
C ALA A 369 1.64 -13.30 2.12
N LEU A 370 0.55 -13.36 2.89
CA LEU A 370 0.36 -14.36 3.95
C LEU A 370 0.20 -15.76 3.35
N ALA A 371 -0.64 -15.92 2.32
CA ALA A 371 -0.82 -17.18 1.62
C ALA A 371 0.48 -17.68 0.96
N ALA A 372 1.30 -16.77 0.46
CA ALA A 372 2.62 -17.07 -0.10
C ALA A 372 3.71 -17.33 0.96
N GLY A 373 3.41 -17.14 2.25
CA GLY A 373 4.39 -17.25 3.34
C GLY A 373 5.44 -16.14 3.34
N ALA A 374 5.19 -15.02 2.65
CA ALA A 374 6.04 -13.83 2.64
C ALA A 374 5.88 -12.99 3.93
N VAL A 375 4.74 -13.10 4.58
CA VAL A 375 4.49 -12.62 5.96
C VAL A 375 3.96 -13.77 6.81
N ASP A 376 4.04 -13.61 8.13
CA ASP A 376 3.61 -14.63 9.10
C ASP A 376 2.23 -14.32 9.67
N VAL A 377 1.92 -13.04 9.80
CA VAL A 377 0.69 -12.52 10.40
C VAL A 377 0.21 -11.29 9.63
N VAL A 378 -1.10 -11.12 9.52
CA VAL A 378 -1.75 -9.92 9.00
C VAL A 378 -2.53 -9.27 10.13
N ALA A 379 -2.41 -7.96 10.34
CA ALA A 379 -3.06 -7.23 11.45
C ALA A 379 -3.93 -6.09 10.91
N LEU A 380 -5.26 -6.27 10.94
CA LEU A 380 -6.26 -5.30 10.44
C LEU A 380 -7.67 -5.57 11.00
N ASP A 381 -8.63 -4.71 10.66
CA ASP A 381 -10.02 -4.84 11.13
C ASP A 381 -10.65 -6.19 10.74
N THR A 382 -11.33 -6.83 11.70
CA THR A 382 -11.91 -8.16 11.53
C THR A 382 -12.94 -8.25 10.39
N LEU A 383 -13.76 -7.23 10.18
CA LEU A 383 -14.77 -7.25 9.12
C LEU A 383 -14.15 -7.03 7.74
N VAL A 384 -13.21 -6.08 7.62
CA VAL A 384 -12.44 -5.88 6.37
C VAL A 384 -11.66 -7.15 6.01
N ALA A 385 -11.03 -7.80 6.99
CA ALA A 385 -10.32 -9.07 6.79
C ALA A 385 -11.27 -10.16 6.30
N SER A 386 -12.40 -10.33 6.96
CA SER A 386 -13.39 -11.36 6.63
C SER A 386 -13.93 -11.19 5.22
N ASP A 387 -14.32 -9.98 4.82
CA ASP A 387 -14.81 -9.68 3.48
C ASP A 387 -13.72 -9.93 2.42
N THR A 388 -12.51 -9.44 2.67
CA THR A 388 -11.37 -9.62 1.75
C THR A 388 -11.05 -11.11 1.56
N LEU A 389 -10.97 -11.88 2.65
CA LEU A 389 -10.70 -13.32 2.60
C LEU A 389 -11.80 -14.09 1.86
N ALA A 390 -13.07 -13.70 2.05
CA ALA A 390 -14.20 -14.29 1.34
C ALA A 390 -14.11 -14.01 -0.17
N THR A 391 -13.83 -12.77 -0.54
CA THR A 391 -13.67 -12.34 -1.95
C THR A 391 -12.49 -13.04 -2.62
N MET A 392 -11.39 -13.24 -1.90
CA MET A 392 -10.21 -13.94 -2.41
C MET A 392 -10.34 -15.48 -2.40
N GLY A 393 -11.41 -16.04 -1.85
CA GLY A 393 -11.57 -17.50 -1.72
C GLY A 393 -10.59 -18.14 -0.72
N LEU A 394 -10.07 -17.36 0.23
CA LEU A 394 -9.12 -17.80 1.26
C LEU A 394 -9.78 -18.11 2.61
N ALA A 395 -11.11 -17.99 2.69
CA ALA A 395 -11.89 -18.34 3.88
C ALA A 395 -11.59 -19.77 4.35
N GLY A 396 -11.26 -19.92 5.64
CA GLY A 396 -10.91 -21.21 6.26
C GLY A 396 -9.45 -21.65 6.06
N GLN A 397 -8.72 -21.04 5.13
CA GLN A 397 -7.27 -21.26 4.95
C GLN A 397 -6.45 -20.28 5.81
N ILE A 398 -6.97 -19.07 5.99
CA ILE A 398 -6.44 -18.05 6.88
C ILE A 398 -7.45 -17.87 8.01
N LEU A 399 -6.97 -17.91 9.25
CA LEU A 399 -7.79 -17.90 10.45
C LEU A 399 -7.43 -16.68 11.29
N GLU A 400 -8.47 -16.04 11.83
CA GLU A 400 -8.33 -15.03 12.88
C GLU A 400 -7.87 -15.68 14.18
N ASN A 401 -6.95 -15.01 14.88
CA ASN A 401 -6.57 -15.35 16.24
C ASN A 401 -7.66 -14.82 17.21
N PRO A 402 -8.34 -15.70 17.96
CA PRO A 402 -9.47 -15.30 18.80
C PRO A 402 -9.07 -14.61 20.12
N ASN A 403 -7.77 -14.55 20.44
CA ASN A 403 -7.25 -14.08 21.73
C ASN A 403 -6.62 -12.69 21.66
N LEU A 404 -6.23 -12.22 20.46
CA LEU A 404 -5.45 -10.99 20.27
C LEU A 404 -6.27 -9.81 19.69
N GLY A 405 -7.59 -9.89 19.74
CA GLY A 405 -8.46 -8.81 19.26
C GLY A 405 -8.45 -7.60 20.19
N GLU A 406 -8.42 -6.39 19.62
CA GLU A 406 -8.60 -5.15 20.38
C GLU A 406 -9.71 -4.27 19.79
N VAL A 407 -10.60 -3.79 20.66
CA VAL A 407 -11.66 -2.86 20.26
C VAL A 407 -11.06 -1.47 20.06
N LYS A 408 -11.32 -0.88 18.89
CA LYS A 408 -10.86 0.46 18.52
C LYS A 408 -12.02 1.30 18.05
N THR A 409 -11.91 2.60 18.24
CA THR A 409 -12.91 3.57 17.80
C THR A 409 -12.47 4.27 16.52
N LEU A 410 -13.43 4.50 15.62
CA LEU A 410 -13.23 5.23 14.38
C LEU A 410 -13.90 6.60 14.45
N HIS A 411 -13.21 7.57 13.85
CA HIS A 411 -13.52 8.98 13.93
C HIS A 411 -13.43 9.64 12.56
N ALA A 412 -14.16 10.74 12.40
CA ALA A 412 -13.82 11.73 11.39
C ALA A 412 -12.70 12.61 11.94
N ILE A 413 -11.82 13.08 11.07
CA ILE A 413 -10.70 13.95 11.43
C ILE A 413 -10.72 15.21 10.62
N VAL A 414 -10.20 16.29 11.20
CA VAL A 414 -10.00 17.58 10.54
C VAL A 414 -8.63 18.11 10.91
N HIS A 415 -7.92 18.72 9.97
CA HIS A 415 -6.65 19.38 10.28
C HIS A 415 -6.89 20.52 11.29
N LYS A 416 -6.06 20.60 12.35
CA LYS A 416 -6.28 21.56 13.45
C LYS A 416 -6.29 23.03 13.02
N ASP A 417 -5.58 23.34 11.94
CA ASP A 417 -5.47 24.70 11.39
C ASP A 417 -6.54 25.01 10.32
N HIS A 418 -7.45 24.06 10.03
CA HIS A 418 -8.54 24.30 9.10
C HIS A 418 -9.50 25.37 9.66
N PRO A 419 -9.88 26.42 8.91
CA PRO A 419 -10.70 27.52 9.43
C PRO A 419 -12.05 27.07 10.00
N ARG A 420 -12.61 25.99 9.44
CA ARG A 420 -13.88 25.38 9.86
C ARG A 420 -13.72 24.19 10.82
N ALA A 421 -12.53 23.89 11.34
CA ALA A 421 -12.28 22.65 12.09
C ALA A 421 -13.28 22.38 13.22
N GLU A 422 -13.50 23.38 14.08
CA GLU A 422 -14.43 23.27 15.21
C GLU A 422 -15.90 23.22 14.76
N GLU A 423 -16.23 23.90 13.65
CA GLU A 423 -17.57 23.89 13.08
C GLU A 423 -17.90 22.52 12.48
N THR A 424 -17.04 22.01 11.59
CA THR A 424 -17.20 20.70 10.93
C THR A 424 -17.34 19.59 11.97
N LEU A 425 -16.45 19.55 12.98
CA LEU A 425 -16.53 18.54 14.04
C LEU A 425 -17.74 18.75 14.97
N GLY A 426 -18.11 20.00 15.26
CA GLY A 426 -19.28 20.33 16.05
C GLY A 426 -20.58 19.85 15.40
N LEU A 427 -20.71 20.06 14.08
CA LEU A 427 -21.84 19.55 13.29
C LEU A 427 -21.89 18.02 13.35
N LEU A 428 -20.79 17.35 12.99
CA LEU A 428 -20.75 15.89 13.02
C LEU A 428 -21.09 15.32 14.40
N ASN A 429 -20.49 15.85 15.47
CA ASN A 429 -20.73 15.37 16.84
C ASN A 429 -22.18 15.59 17.29
N SER A 430 -22.77 16.75 16.97
CA SER A 430 -24.17 17.04 17.28
C SER A 430 -25.10 16.07 16.57
N GLY A 431 -24.85 15.82 15.29
CA GLY A 431 -25.59 14.87 14.47
C GLY A 431 -25.51 13.44 14.97
N LEU A 432 -24.29 12.96 15.25
CA LEU A 432 -24.04 11.63 15.80
C LEU A 432 -24.77 11.42 17.13
N LYS A 433 -24.78 12.44 18.00
CA LYS A 433 -25.50 12.42 19.26
C LYS A 433 -27.02 12.31 19.07
N GLU A 434 -27.58 13.07 18.12
CA GLU A 434 -29.01 13.00 17.78
C GLU A 434 -29.38 11.64 17.18
N MET A 435 -28.57 11.10 16.27
CA MET A 435 -28.77 9.78 15.68
C MET A 435 -28.70 8.66 16.72
N SER A 436 -27.81 8.79 17.71
CA SER A 436 -27.72 7.86 18.85
C SER A 436 -28.97 7.93 19.72
N ALA A 437 -29.42 9.15 20.08
CA ALA A 437 -30.60 9.36 20.92
C ALA A 437 -31.92 8.91 20.27
N SER A 438 -32.07 9.13 18.96
CA SER A 438 -33.25 8.73 18.18
C SER A 438 -33.29 7.25 17.81
N GLY A 439 -32.15 6.55 17.90
CA GLY A 439 -32.00 5.17 17.47
C GLY A 439 -31.68 4.99 15.98
N GLU A 440 -31.60 6.08 15.21
CA GLU A 440 -31.31 6.05 13.77
C GLU A 440 -29.91 5.47 13.48
N TRP A 441 -28.92 5.77 14.33
CA TRP A 441 -27.58 5.19 14.22
C TRP A 441 -27.63 3.66 14.22
N TYR A 442 -28.35 3.06 15.16
CA TYR A 442 -28.52 1.61 15.26
C TYR A 442 -29.28 1.03 14.07
N ALA A 443 -30.27 1.76 13.55
CA ALA A 443 -31.05 1.33 12.40
C ALA A 443 -30.20 1.28 11.12
N ILE A 444 -29.32 2.28 10.90
CA ILE A 444 -28.39 2.31 9.76
C ILE A 444 -27.42 1.12 9.84
N ILE A 445 -26.81 0.89 10.99
CA ILE A 445 -25.85 -0.20 11.18
C ILE A 445 -26.52 -1.56 11.04
N SER A 446 -27.66 -1.77 11.70
CA SER A 446 -28.38 -3.04 11.61
C SER A 446 -28.75 -3.37 10.16
N LYS A 447 -29.21 -2.39 9.39
CA LYS A 447 -29.54 -2.54 7.98
C LYS A 447 -28.32 -2.82 7.10
N ALA A 448 -27.19 -2.16 7.36
CA ALA A 448 -25.96 -2.40 6.63
C ALA A 448 -25.42 -3.81 6.90
N LEU A 449 -25.27 -4.19 8.17
CA LEU A 449 -24.74 -5.50 8.56
C LEU A 449 -25.66 -6.66 8.14
N GLN A 450 -26.98 -6.48 8.12
CA GLN A 450 -27.90 -7.50 7.59
C GLN A 450 -27.74 -7.76 6.08
N ARG A 451 -27.26 -6.77 5.31
CA ARG A 451 -27.00 -6.93 3.87
C ARG A 451 -25.66 -7.62 3.60
N GLU A 452 -24.73 -7.44 4.53
CA GLU A 452 -23.37 -8.01 4.52
C GLU A 452 -23.33 -9.47 4.96
N ILE A 453 -24.22 -9.88 5.87
CA ILE A 453 -24.42 -11.29 6.20
C ILE A 453 -25.11 -11.99 5.02
N ARG A 454 -24.33 -12.25 3.96
CA ARG A 454 -24.65 -13.29 3.00
C ARG A 454 -24.59 -14.60 3.79
N PRO A 455 -25.68 -15.37 3.91
CA PRO A 455 -25.61 -16.62 4.64
C PRO A 455 -24.58 -17.52 3.94
N LEU A 456 -23.56 -17.93 4.68
CA LEU A 456 -22.66 -19.04 4.32
C LEU A 456 -23.44 -20.36 4.37
N THR A 457 -24.56 -20.45 3.66
CA THR A 457 -25.36 -21.67 3.55
C THR A 457 -25.15 -22.28 2.17
N ASN A 458 -24.29 -23.31 2.19
CA ASN A 458 -24.11 -24.46 1.30
C ASN A 458 -24.02 -24.24 -0.22
#